data_AF-A0A0J9BJA5-F1
#
_entry.id   AF-A0A0J9BJA5-F1
#
_cell.length_a   1.000
_cell.length_b   1.000
_cell.length_c   1.000
_cell.angle_alpha   90.00
_cell.angle_beta   90.00
_cell.angle_gamma   90.00
#
_symmetry.space_group_name_H-M   'P 1'
#
loop_
_entity.id
_entity.type
_entity.pdbx_description
1 polymer ?
#
loop_
_entity_poly.entity_id
_entity_poly.type
_entity_poly.pdbx_seq_one_letter_code
_entity_poly.pdbx_strand_id
1 'polypeptide(L)' 'MATLTLRQWNQKQPIQLSEEQVRRDVRNGKIYPAPKKYGRSYIFDESATRLDNSELRSPKNKPSLMQRMANGCASKNQ' A
#
# COMPACT_ATOMS: atom_id res chain seq x y z
N MET A 1 -19.74 12.77 -8.18
CA MET A 1 -18.63 11.91 -7.73
C MET A 1 -19.11 10.48 -7.82
N ALA A 2 -18.45 9.63 -8.60
CA ALA A 2 -18.86 8.24 -8.76
C ALA A 2 -18.47 7.44 -7.52
N THR A 3 -19.37 6.57 -7.07
CA THR A 3 -19.17 5.72 -5.90
C THR A 3 -18.92 4.28 -6.33
N LEU A 4 -17.89 3.65 -5.77
CA LEU A 4 -17.50 2.27 -6.08
C LEU A 4 -17.80 1.34 -4.90
N THR A 5 -18.15 0.11 -5.22
CA THR A 5 -18.16 -0.97 -4.21
C THR A 5 -16.73 -1.35 -3.84
N LEU A 6 -16.54 -1.95 -2.66
CA LEU A 6 -15.24 -2.49 -2.21
C LEU A 6 -14.56 -3.36 -3.29
N ARG A 7 -15.32 -4.25 -3.94
CA ARG A 7 -14.82 -5.17 -4.95
C ARG A 7 -14.38 -4.43 -6.22
N GLN A 8 -15.18 -3.47 -6.70
CA GLN A 8 -14.84 -2.66 -7.87
C GLN A 8 -13.61 -1.77 -7.61
N TRP A 9 -13.54 -1.14 -6.44
CA TRP A 9 -12.39 -0.32 -6.06
C TRP A 9 -11.10 -1.15 -6.01
N ASN A 10 -11.16 -2.35 -5.45
CA ASN A 10 -10.02 -3.28 -5.37
C ASN A 10 -9.55 -3.77 -6.75
N GLN A 11 -10.47 -3.98 -7.70
CA GLN A 11 -10.13 -4.37 -9.08
C GLN A 11 -9.39 -3.28 -9.85
N LYS A 12 -9.61 -2.00 -9.50
CA LYS A 12 -8.92 -0.85 -10.10
C LYS A 12 -7.51 -0.64 -9.51
N GLN A 13 -7.16 -1.31 -8.41
CA GLN A 13 -5.84 -1.16 -7.81
C GLN A 13 -4.76 -1.89 -8.65
N PRO A 14 -3.51 -1.42 -8.63
CA PRO A 14 -2.41 -2.10 -9.33
C PRO A 14 -2.23 -3.56 -8.90
N ILE A 15 -2.49 -3.84 -7.61
CA ILE A 15 -2.46 -5.18 -7.04
C ILE A 15 -3.81 -5.43 -6.37
N GLN A 16 -4.52 -6.46 -6.84
CA GLN A 16 -5.78 -6.89 -6.25
C GLN A 16 -5.50 -7.65 -4.96
N LEU A 17 -6.02 -7.15 -3.83
CA LEU A 17 -5.87 -7.79 -2.53
C LEU A 17 -7.12 -8.62 -2.19
N SER A 18 -7.06 -9.41 -1.11
CA SER A 18 -8.28 -10.02 -0.59
C SER A 18 -9.22 -8.95 -0.05
N GLU A 19 -10.54 -9.17 -0.18
CA GLU A 19 -11.52 -8.19 0.32
C GLU A 19 -11.35 -7.91 1.81
N GLU A 20 -10.99 -8.93 2.60
CA GLU A 20 -10.76 -8.78 4.03
C GLU A 20 -9.51 -7.94 4.34
N GLN A 21 -8.46 -8.03 3.52
CA GLN A 21 -7.31 -7.15 3.65
C GLN A 21 -7.70 -5.68 3.40
N VAL A 22 -8.55 -5.43 2.39
CA VAL A 22 -9.10 -4.09 2.14
C VAL A 22 -9.94 -3.62 3.33
N ARG A 23 -10.82 -4.47 3.89
CA ARG A 23 -11.59 -4.12 5.11
C ARG A 23 -10.69 -3.81 6.31
N ARG A 24 -9.57 -4.52 6.48
CA ARG A 24 -8.58 -4.21 7.53
C ARG A 24 -7.92 -2.86 7.29
N ASP A 25 -7.59 -2.53 6.05
CA ASP A 25 -6.99 -1.23 5.72
C ASP A 25 -7.96 -0.07 5.94
N VAL A 26 -9.25 -0.25 5.65
CA VAL A 26 -10.31 0.71 6.02
C VAL A 26 -10.34 0.91 7.55
N ARG A 27 -10.38 -0.18 8.33
CA ARG A 27 -10.39 -0.11 9.80
C ARG A 27 -9.13 0.56 10.36
N ASN A 28 -7.99 0.37 9.70
CA ASN A 28 -6.71 0.98 10.08
C ASN A 28 -6.53 2.42 9.54
N GLY A 29 -7.54 3.00 8.88
CA GLY A 29 -7.48 4.37 8.36
C GLY A 29 -6.50 4.58 7.20
N LYS A 30 -6.15 3.52 6.46
CA LYS A 30 -5.16 3.59 5.37
C LYS A 30 -5.76 3.95 4.02
N ILE A 31 -6.99 4.44 3.95
CA ILE A 31 -7.66 4.76 2.68
C ILE A 31 -8.27 6.15 2.79
N TYR A 32 -7.94 7.01 1.82
CA TYR A 32 -8.39 8.40 1.80
C TYR A 32 -8.94 8.80 0.42
N PRO A 33 -10.12 9.46 0.33
CA PRO A 33 -11.02 9.77 1.45
C PRO A 33 -11.60 8.51 2.11
N ALA A 34 -11.98 8.65 3.39
CA ALA A 34 -12.47 7.54 4.20
C ALA A 34 -13.75 6.94 3.58
N PRO A 35 -13.79 5.62 3.32
CA PRO A 35 -14.98 4.97 2.78
C PRO A 35 -16.17 5.03 3.75
N LYS A 36 -17.37 5.18 3.21
CA LYS A 36 -18.61 5.21 4.01
C LYS A 36 -19.15 3.80 4.18
N LYS A 37 -19.52 3.41 5.39
CA LYS A 37 -20.20 2.14 5.66
C LYS A 37 -21.66 2.24 5.23
N TYR A 38 -22.09 1.36 4.32
CA TYR A 38 -23.46 1.27 3.82
C TYR A 38 -24.00 -0.15 4.07
N GLY A 39 -24.70 -0.32 5.20
CA GLY A 39 -25.18 -1.62 5.65
C GLY A 39 -24.04 -2.62 5.87
N ARG A 40 -23.99 -3.66 5.02
CA ARG A 40 -22.98 -4.75 5.08
C ARG A 40 -21.68 -4.42 4.34
N SER A 41 -21.66 -3.41 3.48
CA SER A 41 -20.54 -3.11 2.58
C SER A 41 -19.99 -1.70 2.79
N TYR A 42 -18.79 -1.44 2.26
CA TYR A 42 -18.22 -0.10 2.19
C TYR A 42 -18.40 0.48 0.78
N ILE A 43 -18.70 1.77 0.74
CA ILE A 43 -18.76 2.58 -0.47
C ILE A 43 -17.51 3.47 -0.49
N PHE A 44 -16.76 3.35 -1.57
CA PHE A 44 -15.54 4.09 -1.84
C PHE A 44 -15.84 5.23 -2.80
N ASP A 45 -15.14 6.34 -2.63
CA ASP A 45 -15.04 7.33 -3.69
C ASP A 45 -14.15 6.76 -4.81
N GLU A 46 -14.44 7.07 -6.06
CA GLU A 46 -13.57 6.69 -7.18
C GLU A 46 -12.16 7.27 -7.04
N SER A 47 -12.02 8.45 -6.43
CA SER A 47 -10.74 9.09 -6.14
C SER A 47 -10.02 8.54 -4.90
N ALA A 48 -10.60 7.54 -4.21
CA ALA A 48 -10.00 6.99 -3.00
C ALA A 48 -8.69 6.26 -3.29
N THR A 49 -7.65 6.63 -2.55
CA THR A 49 -6.30 6.07 -2.66
C THR A 49 -5.90 5.42 -1.35
N ARG A 50 -5.06 4.38 -1.47
CA ARG A 50 -4.46 3.70 -0.31
C ARG A 50 -3.23 4.51 0.14
N LEU A 51 -3.18 4.84 1.42
CA LEU A 51 -2.04 5.49 2.06
C LEU A 51 -0.98 4.43 2.39
N ASP A 52 0.22 4.61 1.86
CA ASP A 52 1.34 3.72 2.16
C ASP A 52 1.96 4.06 3.52
N ASN A 53 1.93 3.10 4.45
CA ASN A 53 2.64 3.16 5.73
C ASN A 53 4.16 2.93 5.60
N SER A 54 4.70 2.91 4.38
CA SER A 54 6.14 2.75 4.13
C SER A 54 6.95 3.91 4.70
N GLU A 55 6.32 5.05 4.99
CA GLU A 55 6.94 6.18 5.68
C GLU A 55 7.20 5.91 7.18
N LEU A 56 6.43 5.01 7.81
CA LEU A 56 6.49 4.74 9.25
C LEU A 56 7.34 3.52 9.63
N ARG A 57 7.73 2.69 8.66
CA ARG A 57 8.45 1.43 8.90
C ARG A 57 9.81 1.45 8.19
N SER A 58 10.83 1.89 8.93
CA SER A 58 12.26 1.88 8.61
C SER A 58 12.77 2.98 7.66
N PRO A 59 13.99 3.50 7.92
CA PRO A 59 14.58 4.56 7.12
C PRO A 59 14.82 4.06 5.69
N LYS A 60 14.36 4.87 4.72
CA LYS A 60 14.53 4.69 3.26
C LYS A 60 16.00 4.63 2.80
N ASN A 61 16.96 4.79 3.71
CA ASN A 61 18.40 4.87 3.44
C ASN A 61 19.13 3.54 3.67
N LYS A 62 18.58 2.42 3.19
CA LYS A 62 19.35 1.18 3.06
C LYS A 62 19.70 1.00 1.58
N PRO A 63 21.00 0.98 1.21
CA PRO A 63 21.38 0.70 -0.17
C PRO A 63 20.81 -0.65 -0.59
N SER A 64 20.31 -0.73 -1.82
CA SER A 64 19.77 -1.97 -2.38
C SER A 64 20.83 -3.08 -2.35
N LEU A 65 20.43 -4.36 -2.36
CA LEU A 65 21.38 -5.47 -2.41
C LEU A 65 22.35 -5.33 -3.59
N MET A 66 21.85 -4.92 -4.75
CA MET A 66 22.66 -4.64 -5.95
C MET A 66 23.69 -3.54 -5.70
N GLN A 67 23.30 -2.46 -5.03
CA GLN A 67 24.21 -1.37 -4.66
C GLN A 67 25.24 -1.81 -3.61
N ARG A 68 24.85 -2.69 -2.67
CA ARG A 68 25.78 -3.28 -1.68
C ARG A 68 26.79 -4.21 -2.32
N MET A 69 26.39 -4.98 -3.34
CA MET A 69 27.28 -5.85 -4.10
C MET A 69 28.24 -5.06 -4.99
N ALA A 70 27.75 -3.98 -5.61
CA ALA A 70 28.59 -3.07 -6.40
C ALA A 70 29.63 -2.31 -5.53
N ASN A 71 29.27 -1.94 -4.30
CA ASN A 71 30.13 -1.24 -3.35
C ASN A 71 31.01 -2.19 -2.50
N GLY A 72 30.98 -3.50 -2.77
CA GLY A 72 31.80 -4.49 -2.06
C GLY A 72 33.29 -4.22 -2.29
N CYS A 73 34.01 -3.93 -1.20
CA CYS A 73 35.41 -3.54 -1.19
C CYS A 73 36.33 -4.66 -1.70
N ALA A 74 37.23 -4.32 -2.63
CA ALA A 74 38.38 -5.14 -2.99
C ALA A 74 39.41 -5.13 -1.85
N SER A 75 39.19 -5.91 -0.79
CA SER A 75 40.25 -6.21 0.17
C SER A 75 40.83 -7.59 -0.14
N LYS A 76 41.86 -7.62 -0.97
CA LYS A 76 42.81 -8.73 -1.04
C LYS A 76 44.15 -8.20 -0.49
N ASN A 77 44.31 -8.27 0.83
CA ASN A 77 45.63 -8.03 1.42
C ASN A 77 46.47 -9.30 1.23
N GLN A 78 47.68 -9.07 0.72
CA GLN A 78 48.77 -10.02 0.52
C GLN A 78 49.28 -10.60 1.84
#